data_AF-A0A6H9GYL2-F1
#
_entry.id   AF-A0A6H9GYL2-F1
#
_cell.length_a   1.000
_cell.length_b   1.000
_cell.length_c   1.000
_cell.angle_alpha   90.00
_cell.angle_beta   90.00
_cell.angle_gamma   90.00
#
_symmetry.space_group_name_H-M   'P 1'
#
loop_
_entity.id
_entity.type
_entity.pdbx_description
1 polymer ?
#
loop_
_entity_poly.entity_id
_entity_poly.type
_entity_poly.pdbx_seq_one_letter_code
_entity_poly.pdbx_strand_id
1 'polypeptide(L)'
;MTYNSLGESLLTGFDVIQGYSGTGASLDSINAPGSIAAINLTASTGTASNLSAAAIQAVLTATEFAANTAAAFKVTGQSGTFIALNNGVAGFQAASDAIIQLSGYNIDVAPVVVI
;
A
#
# COMPACT_ATOMS: atom_id res chain seq x y z
N MET A 1 -3.07 -6.66 -10.93
CA MET A 1 -3.81 -5.45 -11.37
C MET A 1 -2.80 -4.42 -11.84
N THR A 2 -3.12 -3.57 -12.82
CA THR A 2 -2.19 -2.54 -13.34
C THR A 2 -2.68 -1.14 -12.98
N TYR A 3 -1.81 -0.35 -12.37
CA TYR A 3 -2.03 1.06 -12.06
C TYR A 3 -1.19 1.92 -13.00
N ASN A 4 -1.83 2.83 -13.74
CA ASN A 4 -1.14 3.67 -14.72
C ASN A 4 -0.71 5.01 -14.12
N SER A 5 -1.38 5.45 -13.06
CA SER A 5 -1.05 6.69 -12.33
C SER A 5 -1.38 6.56 -10.84
N LEU A 6 -0.57 7.18 -9.99
CA LEU A 6 -0.80 7.18 -8.54
C LEU A 6 -2.08 7.94 -8.13
N GLY A 7 -2.51 8.89 -8.97
CA GLY A 7 -3.74 9.65 -8.75
C GLY A 7 -5.03 8.85 -8.94
N GLU A 8 -4.95 7.62 -9.44
CA GLU A 8 -6.13 6.76 -9.68
C GLU A 8 -6.71 6.18 -8.39
N SER A 9 -5.94 6.13 -7.31
CA SER A 9 -6.31 5.47 -6.06
C SER A 9 -5.98 6.32 -4.83
N LEU A 10 -6.38 7.59 -4.82
CA LEU A 10 -6.07 8.52 -3.72
C LEU A 10 -6.82 8.16 -2.42
N LEU A 11 -6.36 8.68 -1.28
CA LEU A 11 -7.00 8.46 0.03
C LEU A 11 -8.53 8.75 0.04
N THR A 12 -8.99 9.71 -0.76
CA THR A 12 -10.41 10.08 -0.84
C THR A 12 -11.29 9.06 -1.57
N GLY A 13 -10.70 8.10 -2.28
CA GLY A 13 -11.41 7.14 -3.11
C GLY A 13 -10.49 6.03 -3.62
N PHE A 14 -9.80 5.37 -2.70
CA PHE A 14 -8.85 4.31 -3.01
C PHE A 14 -9.57 3.01 -3.42
N ASP A 15 -8.84 2.13 -4.10
CA ASP A 15 -9.37 0.85 -4.54
C ASP A 15 -9.35 -0.20 -3.45
N VAL A 16 -10.35 -1.08 -3.50
CA VAL A 16 -10.45 -2.24 -2.63
C VAL A 16 -10.39 -3.51 -3.47
N ILE A 17 -9.34 -4.30 -3.26
CA ILE A 17 -9.15 -5.59 -3.88
C ILE A 17 -9.63 -6.67 -2.90
N GLN A 18 -10.60 -7.45 -3.34
CA GLN A 18 -11.11 -8.62 -2.62
C GLN A 18 -10.40 -9.88 -3.09
N GLY A 19 -10.10 -10.80 -2.17
CA GLY A 19 -9.60 -12.13 -2.52
C GLY A 19 -8.15 -12.17 -3.04
N TYR A 20 -7.33 -11.18 -2.70
CA TYR A 20 -5.90 -11.18 -3.03
C TYR A 20 -5.21 -12.44 -2.50
N SER A 21 -4.48 -13.14 -3.37
CA SER A 21 -3.78 -14.38 -3.06
C SER A 21 -2.26 -14.18 -3.07
N GLY A 22 -1.65 -14.09 -1.88
CA GLY A 22 -0.20 -13.91 -1.73
C GLY A 22 0.64 -15.20 -1.79
N THR A 23 0.06 -16.35 -2.13
CA THR A 23 0.79 -17.64 -2.13
C THR A 23 0.35 -18.56 -3.27
N GLY A 24 1.18 -19.58 -3.53
CA GLY A 24 0.85 -20.68 -4.45
C GLY A 24 0.97 -20.32 -5.93
N ALA A 25 0.40 -21.18 -6.78
CA ALA A 25 0.43 -21.03 -8.24
C ALA A 25 -0.42 -19.85 -8.75
N SER A 26 -1.29 -19.30 -7.90
CA SER A 26 -2.14 -18.15 -8.16
C SER A 26 -1.68 -16.95 -7.34
N LEU A 27 -0.37 -16.70 -7.29
CA LEU A 27 0.19 -15.52 -6.63
C LEU A 27 -0.22 -14.26 -7.41
N ASP A 28 -0.97 -13.40 -6.74
CA ASP A 28 -1.29 -12.07 -7.23
C ASP A 28 -0.10 -11.12 -7.06
N SER A 29 -0.03 -10.14 -7.95
CA SER A 29 0.90 -9.01 -7.86
C SER A 29 0.20 -7.71 -8.22
N ILE A 30 0.72 -6.63 -7.64
CA ILE A 30 0.33 -5.26 -7.96
C ILE A 30 1.36 -4.74 -8.96
N ASN A 31 0.92 -4.46 -10.18
CA ASN A 31 1.74 -3.83 -11.21
C ASN A 31 1.59 -2.31 -11.07
N ALA A 32 2.61 -1.68 -10.52
CA ALA A 32 2.65 -0.26 -10.19
C ALA A 32 3.20 0.55 -11.38
N PRO A 33 3.05 1.89 -11.37
CA PRO A 33 3.72 2.75 -12.34
C PRO A 33 5.24 2.53 -12.31
N GLY A 34 5.91 2.54 -13.47
CA GLY A 34 7.33 2.19 -13.59
C GLY A 34 8.32 3.09 -12.83
N SER A 35 7.85 4.18 -12.20
CA SER A 35 8.64 4.96 -11.25
C SER A 35 8.79 4.26 -9.89
N ILE A 36 7.88 3.36 -9.51
CA ILE A 36 7.95 2.59 -8.27
C ILE A 36 8.90 1.42 -8.45
N ALA A 37 9.89 1.27 -7.57
CA ALA A 37 10.78 0.13 -7.59
C ALA A 37 10.05 -1.16 -7.19
N ALA A 38 10.30 -2.25 -7.90
CA ALA A 38 9.77 -3.57 -7.54
C ALA A 38 10.20 -3.96 -6.12
N ILE A 39 9.24 -4.42 -5.31
CA ILE A 39 9.46 -4.72 -3.90
C ILE A 39 8.53 -5.83 -3.40
N ASN A 40 9.06 -6.68 -2.54
CA ASN A 40 8.29 -7.66 -1.78
C ASN A 40 8.03 -7.11 -0.38
N LEU A 41 6.80 -6.70 -0.12
CA LEU A 41 6.39 -6.22 1.19
C LEU A 41 6.10 -7.43 2.07
N THR A 42 6.91 -7.63 3.11
CA THR A 42 6.80 -8.82 3.99
C THR A 42 6.17 -8.52 5.34
N ALA A 43 5.93 -7.24 5.64
CA ALA A 43 5.35 -6.80 6.91
C ALA A 43 4.70 -5.43 6.75
N SER A 44 3.81 -5.11 7.69
CA SER A 44 3.23 -3.79 7.87
C SER A 44 4.22 -2.86 8.58
N THR A 45 4.38 -1.62 8.12
CA THR A 45 5.19 -0.58 8.79
C THR A 45 4.58 -0.13 10.12
N GLY A 46 3.26 -0.27 10.26
CA GLY A 46 2.54 0.01 11.49
C GLY A 46 1.03 -0.04 11.31
N THR A 47 0.31 0.37 12.36
CA THR A 47 -1.16 0.47 12.34
C THR A 47 -1.58 1.92 12.53
N ALA A 48 -2.12 2.54 11.49
CA ALA A 48 -2.73 3.86 11.57
C ALA A 48 -4.01 3.82 12.42
N SER A 49 -4.27 4.87 13.19
CA SER A 49 -5.45 4.91 14.08
C SER A 49 -6.77 5.05 13.31
N ASN A 50 -6.75 5.60 12.10
CA ASN A 50 -7.89 5.75 11.18
C ASN A 50 -7.39 6.08 9.75
N LEU A 51 -8.31 6.20 8.79
CA LEU A 51 -8.04 6.65 7.43
C LEU A 51 -8.04 8.19 7.33
N SER A 52 -7.08 8.83 7.97
CA SER A 52 -6.77 10.24 7.75
C SER A 52 -5.32 10.40 7.35
N ALA A 53 -5.03 11.46 6.59
CA ALA A 53 -3.67 11.75 6.15
C ALA A 53 -2.69 11.78 7.33
N ALA A 54 -3.06 12.44 8.44
CA ALA A 54 -2.22 12.55 9.62
C ALA A 54 -1.95 11.20 10.30
N ALA A 55 -2.97 10.34 10.42
CA ALA A 55 -2.80 9.02 11.02
C ALA A 55 -1.93 8.09 10.15
N ILE A 56 -2.04 8.19 8.83
CA ILE A 56 -1.22 7.40 7.90
C ILE A 56 0.22 7.95 7.88
N GLN A 57 0.41 9.27 7.89
CA GLN A 57 1.74 9.89 7.98
C GLN A 57 2.51 9.50 9.26
N ALA A 58 1.80 9.22 10.35
CA ALA A 58 2.42 8.78 11.59
C ALA A 58 3.05 7.38 11.48
N VAL A 59 2.61 6.54 10.53
CA VAL A 59 3.17 5.19 10.28
C VAL A 59 3.99 5.11 8.99
N LEU A 60 3.67 5.94 8.00
CA LEU A 60 4.41 6.09 6.75
C LEU A 60 5.22 7.39 6.77
N THR A 61 6.22 7.40 7.64
CA THR A 61 7.16 8.51 7.78
C THR A 61 8.15 8.55 6.61
N ALA A 62 8.92 9.62 6.49
CA ALA A 62 9.98 9.71 5.47
C ALA A 62 11.08 8.64 5.63
N THR A 63 11.24 8.04 6.82
CA THR A 63 12.20 6.95 7.04
C THR A 63 11.65 5.59 6.64
N GLU A 64 10.36 5.35 6.90
CA GLU A 64 9.70 4.06 6.63
C GLU A 64 9.12 3.98 5.21
N PHE A 65 8.85 5.12 4.57
CA PHE A 65 8.25 5.21 3.24
C PHE A 65 9.08 6.12 2.34
N ALA A 66 10.14 5.55 1.76
CA ALA A 66 11.09 6.27 0.93
C ALA A 66 10.48 6.68 -0.43
N ALA A 67 11.09 7.69 -1.05
CA ALA A 67 10.73 8.15 -2.38
C ALA A 67 10.69 7.00 -3.40
N ASN A 68 9.65 6.93 -4.24
CA ASN A 68 9.50 5.93 -5.31
C ASN A 68 9.46 4.46 -4.84
N THR A 69 8.95 4.23 -3.62
CA THR A 69 8.78 2.88 -3.06
C THR A 69 7.31 2.57 -2.75
N ALA A 70 7.04 1.33 -2.34
CA ALA A 70 5.77 0.93 -1.78
C ALA A 70 5.93 0.59 -0.29
N ALA A 71 4.87 0.76 0.49
CA ALA A 71 4.82 0.33 1.88
C ALA A 71 3.47 -0.29 2.20
N ALA A 72 3.45 -1.24 3.14
CA ALA A 72 2.22 -1.81 3.68
C ALA A 72 1.92 -1.23 5.06
N PHE A 73 0.67 -0.97 5.37
CA PHE A 73 0.22 -0.56 6.70
C PHE A 73 -1.15 -1.18 7.03
N LYS A 74 -1.52 -1.15 8.32
CA LYS A 74 -2.85 -1.55 8.81
C LYS A 74 -3.62 -0.34 9.31
N VAL A 75 -4.93 -0.47 9.46
CA VAL A 75 -5.78 0.57 10.06
C VAL A 75 -6.61 -0.05 11.18
N THR A 76 -6.61 0.60 12.36
CA THR A 76 -7.41 0.16 13.50
C THR A 76 -8.88 0.06 13.12
N GLY A 77 -9.50 -1.08 13.47
CA GLY A 77 -10.91 -1.34 13.19
C GLY A 77 -11.22 -1.72 11.74
N GLN A 78 -10.22 -1.85 10.87
CA GLN A 78 -10.40 -2.33 9.51
C GLN A 78 -9.69 -3.67 9.29
N SER A 79 -10.34 -4.53 8.51
CA SER A 79 -9.76 -5.81 8.10
C SER A 79 -8.96 -5.64 6.82
N GLY A 80 -7.83 -6.33 6.74
CA GLY A 80 -6.96 -6.34 5.57
C GLY A 80 -5.67 -5.55 5.75
N THR A 81 -4.93 -5.45 4.65
CA THR A 81 -3.67 -4.72 4.54
C THR A 81 -3.85 -3.59 3.55
N PHE A 82 -3.32 -2.41 3.86
CA PHE A 82 -3.28 -1.29 2.93
C PHE A 82 -1.90 -1.18 2.33
N ILE A 83 -1.82 -0.93 1.04
CA ILE A 83 -0.58 -0.69 0.29
C ILE A 83 -0.57 0.78 -0.13
N ALA A 84 0.51 1.49 0.16
CA ALA A 84 0.75 2.83 -0.32
C ALA A 84 1.84 2.79 -1.40
N LEU A 85 1.67 3.56 -2.49
CA LEU A 85 2.65 3.72 -3.57
C LEU A 85 3.09 5.19 -3.61
N ASN A 86 4.39 5.43 -3.42
CA ASN A 86 4.94 6.77 -3.20
C ASN A 86 5.21 7.54 -4.50
N ASN A 87 4.86 8.83 -4.54
CA ASN A 87 5.03 9.69 -5.72
C ASN A 87 6.45 10.21 -6.02
N GLY A 88 7.46 9.76 -5.28
CA GLY A 88 8.84 10.22 -5.40
C GLY A 88 9.27 11.23 -4.34
N VAL A 89 8.45 11.50 -3.33
CA VAL A 89 8.80 12.30 -2.16
C VAL A 89 8.63 11.45 -0.91
N ALA A 90 9.65 11.34 -0.06
CA ALA A 90 9.57 10.48 1.11
C ALA A 90 8.48 10.90 2.11
N GLY A 91 7.79 9.91 2.67
CA GLY A 91 6.64 10.07 3.58
C GLY A 91 5.31 10.17 2.84
N PHE A 92 4.20 9.86 3.54
CA PHE A 92 2.89 9.78 2.87
C PHE A 92 2.27 11.15 2.51
N GLN A 93 1.76 11.25 1.29
CA GLN A 93 1.09 12.41 0.72
C GLN A 93 -0.28 12.03 0.16
N ALA A 94 -1.34 12.34 0.90
CA ALA A 94 -2.71 11.93 0.58
C ALA A 94 -3.24 12.38 -0.79
N ALA A 95 -2.69 13.47 -1.36
CA ALA A 95 -3.13 14.04 -2.63
C ALA A 95 -2.41 13.44 -3.86
N SER A 96 -1.41 12.58 -3.66
CA SER A 96 -0.51 12.17 -4.75
C SER A 96 0.00 10.73 -4.64
N ASP A 97 -0.01 10.15 -3.45
CA ASP A 97 0.29 8.74 -3.26
C ASP A 97 -0.97 7.92 -3.43
N ALA A 98 -0.83 6.76 -4.08
CA ALA A 98 -1.93 5.81 -4.17
C ALA A 98 -2.05 5.02 -2.87
N ILE A 99 -3.27 4.66 -2.51
CA ILE A 99 -3.61 3.67 -1.49
C ILE A 99 -4.39 2.55 -2.18
N ILE A 100 -4.16 1.32 -1.76
CA ILE A 100 -4.93 0.15 -2.20
C ILE A 100 -5.23 -0.67 -0.95
N GLN A 101 -6.49 -1.05 -0.72
CA GLN A 101 -6.85 -1.99 0.34
C GLN A 101 -6.91 -3.40 -0.21
N LEU A 102 -6.11 -4.30 0.36
CA LEU A 102 -6.24 -5.75 0.20
C LEU A 102 -7.16 -6.27 1.30
N SER A 103 -8.46 -6.30 1.00
CA SER A 103 -9.50 -6.58 1.99
C SER A 103 -9.44 -8.03 2.48
N GLY A 104 -9.45 -8.20 3.80
CA GLY A 104 -9.34 -9.50 4.46
C GLY A 104 -7.95 -10.16 4.34
N TYR A 105 -7.02 -9.57 3.58
CA TYR A 105 -5.68 -10.09 3.41
C TYR A 105 -4.75 -9.60 4.52
N ASN A 106 -4.06 -10.52 5.20
CA ASN A 106 -3.07 -10.19 6.21
C ASN A 106 -1.66 -10.44 5.68
N ILE A 107 -0.88 -9.37 5.49
CA ILE A 107 0.52 -9.42 5.04
C ILE A 107 1.44 -10.24 5.96
N ASP A 108 1.07 -10.46 7.22
CA ASP A 108 1.86 -11.32 8.12
C ASP A 108 1.81 -12.81 7.70
N VAL A 109 0.85 -13.19 6.85
CA VAL A 109 0.69 -14.58 6.37
C VAL A 109 1.55 -14.84 5.14
N ALA A 110 1.68 -13.85 4.25
CA ALA A 110 2.49 -13.95 3.05
C ALA A 110 2.85 -12.55 2.49
N PRO A 111 3.92 -12.45 1.67
CA PRO A 111 4.31 -11.18 1.09
C PRO A 111 3.31 -10.64 0.06
N VAL A 112 3.27 -9.31 -0.07
CA VAL A 112 2.65 -8.62 -1.20
C VAL A 112 3.73 -8.26 -2.20
N VAL A 113 3.55 -8.65 -3.45
CA VAL A 113 4.51 -8.38 -4.52
C VAL A 113 4.05 -7.16 -5.30
N VAL A 114 4.90 -6.14 -5.35
CA VAL A 114 4.74 -4.95 -6.18
C VAL A 114 5.81 -5.00 -7.27
N ILE A 115 5.38 -4.92 -8.54
CA ILE A 115 6.25 -4.96 -9.73
C ILE A 115 6.07 -3.73 -10.60
#